data_AF-A0A9E2LG19-F1
#
_entry.id   AF-A0A9E2LG19-F1
#
_cell.length_a   1.000
_cell.length_b   1.000
_cell.length_c   1.000
_cell.angle_alpha   90.00
_cell.angle_beta   90.00
_cell.angle_gamma   90.00
#
_symmetry.space_group_name_H-M   'P 1'
#
loop_
_entity.id
_entity.type
_entity.pdbx_description
1 polymer ?
#
loop_
_entity_poly.entity_id
_entity_poly.type
_entity_poly.pdbx_seq_one_letter_code
_entity_poly.pdbx_strand_id
1 'polypeptide(L)'
;AVRGFGTRVMGSREVDLTVASVDVSLSKSFGIASTINVTPYLGYNYLMIISDSKVIDTTPGIDSLNPDGTTPFEPGLSCTDQDCNNNIVFDDQDMIGRHRIFFGARFIYYKMAITLEGIFTLKGSSKDELLEPVSGRTQSIKDKSVLQQTYSIQFGWDF
;
A
#
# COMPACT_ATOMS: atom_id res chain seq x y z
N ALA A 1 -2.86 3.79 -23.63
CA ALA A 1 -2.38 2.45 -23.25
C ALA A 1 -3.17 1.97 -22.04
N VAL A 2 -3.27 0.66 -21.86
CA VAL A 2 -3.80 0.02 -20.65
C VAL A 2 -2.72 -0.91 -20.12
N ARG A 3 -2.46 -0.88 -18.82
CA ARG A 3 -1.49 -1.75 -18.16
C ARG A 3 -2.06 -2.24 -16.83
N GLY A 4 -1.69 -3.47 -16.48
CA GLY A 4 -1.98 -4.08 -15.19
C GLY A 4 -0.67 -4.41 -14.48
N PHE A 5 -0.69 -4.34 -13.16
CA PHE A 5 0.44 -4.68 -12.30
C PHE A 5 -0.06 -5.42 -11.06
N GLY A 6 0.71 -6.40 -10.60
CA GLY A 6 0.44 -7.12 -9.36
C GLY A 6 1.74 -7.49 -8.69
N THR A 7 1.83 -7.26 -7.38
CA THR A 7 2.94 -7.67 -6.54
C THR A 7 2.41 -8.23 -5.24
N ARG A 8 3.12 -9.20 -4.67
CA ARG A 8 2.78 -9.82 -3.39
C ARG A 8 4.04 -9.95 -2.57
N VAL A 9 4.01 -9.44 -1.34
CA VAL A 9 5.09 -9.55 -0.37
C VAL A 9 4.81 -10.78 0.47
N MET A 10 5.68 -11.78 0.31
CA MET A 10 5.62 -13.06 1.04
C MET A 10 6.90 -13.21 1.87
N GLY A 11 6.78 -13.71 3.10
CA GLY A 11 7.96 -14.15 3.87
C GLY A 11 8.21 -13.40 5.19
N SER A 12 7.44 -12.36 5.50
CA SER A 12 7.30 -11.85 6.87
C SER A 12 6.43 -12.83 7.66
N ARG A 13 6.92 -13.33 8.81
CA ARG A 13 6.17 -14.26 9.69
C ARG A 13 4.80 -13.71 10.09
N GLU A 14 4.66 -12.39 10.08
CA GLU A 14 3.58 -11.64 10.72
C GLU A 14 2.59 -11.00 9.73
N VAL A 15 3.00 -10.69 8.49
CA VAL A 15 2.18 -9.92 7.53
C VAL A 15 2.33 -10.43 6.09
N ASP A 16 1.20 -10.56 5.40
CA ASP A 16 1.08 -10.84 3.97
C ASP A 16 0.40 -9.65 3.29
N LEU A 17 1.04 -9.09 2.25
CA LEU A 17 0.52 -7.94 1.53
C LEU A 17 0.44 -8.22 0.04
N THR A 18 -0.76 -8.17 -0.51
CA THR A 18 -1.02 -8.28 -1.94
C THR A 18 -1.46 -6.92 -2.48
N VAL A 19 -0.74 -6.42 -3.49
CA VAL A 19 -1.03 -5.14 -4.15
C VAL A 19 -1.26 -5.39 -5.63
N ALA A 20 -2.45 -5.06 -6.11
CA ALA A 20 -2.81 -5.11 -7.52
C ALA A 20 -3.15 -3.70 -8.01
N SER A 21 -2.90 -3.40 -9.28
CA SER A 21 -3.29 -2.12 -9.86
C SER A 21 -3.58 -2.22 -11.35
N VAL A 22 -4.48 -1.35 -11.81
CA VAL A 22 -4.80 -1.19 -13.22
C VAL A 22 -4.61 0.27 -13.58
N ASP A 23 -3.85 0.55 -14.62
CA ASP A 23 -3.65 1.89 -15.16
C ASP A 23 -4.14 2.02 -16.60
N VAL A 24 -4.72 3.17 -16.88
CA VAL A 24 -5.12 3.61 -18.21
C VAL A 24 -4.49 4.97 -18.45
N SER A 25 -3.86 5.13 -19.60
CA SER A 25 -3.20 6.37 -19.99
C SER A 25 -3.54 6.76 -21.41
N LEU A 26 -3.63 8.06 -21.65
CA LEU A 26 -3.85 8.69 -22.94
C LEU A 26 -2.76 9.73 -23.14
N SER A 27 -2.13 9.72 -24.31
CA SER A 27 -1.10 10.68 -24.67
C SER A 27 -1.22 11.01 -26.15
N LYS A 28 -0.77 12.21 -26.52
CA LYS A 28 -0.71 12.63 -27.91
C LYS A 28 0.53 13.49 -28.13
N SER A 29 1.32 13.15 -29.13
CA SER A 29 2.50 13.92 -29.50
C SER A 29 2.13 14.98 -30.53
N PHE A 30 2.60 16.21 -30.30
CA PHE A 30 2.46 17.35 -31.19
C PHE A 30 3.85 17.85 -31.57
N GLY A 31 4.18 17.76 -32.87
CA GLY A 31 5.36 18.39 -33.43
C GLY A 31 5.06 19.84 -33.79
N ILE A 32 5.87 20.77 -33.30
CA ILE A 32 5.82 22.19 -33.66
C ILE A 32 7.12 22.54 -34.38
N ALA A 33 7.00 23.05 -35.61
CA ALA A 33 8.11 23.57 -36.40
C ALA A 33 9.33 22.61 -36.54
N SER A 34 9.10 21.30 -36.64
CA SER A 34 10.09 20.21 -36.78
C SER A 34 11.13 20.05 -35.66
N THR A 35 11.31 21.03 -34.78
CA THR A 35 12.37 21.05 -33.74
C THR A 35 11.81 20.84 -32.33
N ILE A 36 10.51 21.11 -32.13
CA ILE A 36 9.84 20.98 -30.84
C ILE A 36 8.86 19.82 -30.91
N ASN A 37 8.90 18.92 -29.94
CA ASN A 37 7.87 17.92 -29.73
C ASN A 37 7.31 18.06 -28.32
N VAL A 38 5.99 18.21 -28.21
CA VAL A 38 5.28 18.25 -26.95
C VAL A 38 4.34 17.06 -26.87
N THR A 39 4.50 16.24 -25.84
CA THR A 39 3.66 15.08 -25.58
C THR A 39 3.00 15.21 -24.21
N PRO A 40 1.83 15.86 -24.12
CA PRO A 40 1.00 15.76 -22.94
C PRO A 40 0.49 14.32 -22.76
N TYR A 41 0.35 13.93 -21.50
CA TYR A 41 -0.27 12.68 -21.11
C TYR A 41 -1.12 12.87 -19.86
N LEU A 42 -2.19 12.08 -19.80
CA LEU A 42 -3.09 11.98 -18.67
C LEU A 42 -3.37 10.49 -18.46
N GLY A 43 -3.42 10.08 -17.21
CA GLY A 43 -3.82 8.74 -16.88
C GLY A 43 -4.44 8.64 -15.51
N TYR A 44 -5.03 7.48 -15.31
CA TYR A 44 -5.73 7.10 -14.12
C TYR A 44 -5.29 5.70 -13.74
N ASN A 45 -5.05 5.50 -12.45
CA ASN A 45 -4.64 4.25 -11.88
C ASN A 45 -5.53 3.92 -10.68
N TYR A 46 -6.07 2.72 -10.69
CA TYR A 46 -6.79 2.13 -9.57
C TYR A 46 -5.89 1.12 -8.88
N LEU A 47 -5.64 1.33 -7.59
CA LEU A 47 -4.78 0.51 -6.75
C LEU A 47 -5.67 -0.25 -5.77
N MET A 48 -5.48 -1.57 -5.71
CA MET A 48 -6.15 -2.49 -4.81
C MET A 48 -5.11 -3.05 -3.86
N ILE A 49 -5.29 -2.84 -2.57
CA ILE A 49 -4.39 -3.33 -1.52
C ILE A 49 -5.20 -4.29 -0.65
N ILE A 50 -4.74 -5.53 -0.58
CA ILE A 50 -5.29 -6.57 0.28
C ILE A 50 -4.19 -6.91 1.29
N SER A 51 -4.45 -6.65 2.56
CA SER A 51 -3.55 -6.97 3.66
C SER A 51 -4.16 -8.08 4.50
N ASP A 52 -3.40 -9.14 4.72
CA ASP A 52 -3.74 -10.25 5.60
C ASP A 52 -2.69 -10.31 6.70
N SER A 53 -3.12 -10.45 7.96
CA SER A 53 -2.22 -10.50 9.10
C SER A 53 -2.32 -11.84 9.82
N LYS A 54 -1.18 -12.31 10.30
CA LYS A 54 -1.12 -13.47 11.19
C LYS A 54 -0.95 -12.97 12.61
N VAL A 55 -1.18 -13.86 13.59
CA VAL A 55 -0.97 -13.57 15.00
C VAL A 55 0.45 -13.01 15.19
N ILE A 56 0.52 -11.73 15.56
CA ILE A 56 1.76 -11.04 15.89
C ILE A 56 1.96 -11.20 17.38
N ASP A 57 2.99 -11.96 17.72
CA ASP A 57 3.50 -12.08 19.08
C ASP A 57 4.27 -10.79 19.42
N THR A 58 3.76 -10.02 20.38
CA THR A 58 4.39 -8.77 20.81
C THR A 58 5.37 -8.95 21.97
N THR A 59 5.68 -10.20 22.32
CA THR A 59 6.55 -10.57 23.44
C THR A 59 7.80 -11.34 22.96
N PRO A 60 8.62 -10.78 22.04
CA PRO A 60 9.78 -11.48 21.48
C PRO A 60 10.88 -11.65 22.54
N GLY A 61 10.79 -12.72 23.34
CA GLY A 61 11.74 -13.03 24.41
C GLY A 61 11.14 -13.61 25.68
N ILE A 62 9.81 -13.70 25.79
CA ILE A 62 9.13 -14.39 26.88
C ILE A 62 8.66 -15.74 26.35
N ASP A 63 9.02 -16.82 27.01
CA ASP A 63 8.48 -18.14 26.69
C ASP A 63 7.13 -18.29 27.41
N SER A 64 6.03 -18.46 26.66
CA SER A 64 4.69 -18.75 27.20
C SER A 64 4.66 -19.85 28.27
N LEU A 65 5.62 -20.79 28.23
CA LEU A 65 5.74 -21.91 29.14
C LEU A 65 6.70 -21.64 30.32
N ASN A 66 7.50 -20.58 30.27
CA ASN A 66 8.48 -20.22 31.30
C ASN A 66 8.83 -18.71 31.24
N PRO A 67 7.92 -17.82 31.67
CA PRO A 67 8.10 -16.37 31.52
C PRO A 67 9.25 -15.79 32.35
N ASP A 68 9.60 -16.44 33.46
CA ASP A 68 10.58 -15.96 34.44
C ASP A 68 11.93 -16.70 34.36
N GLY A 69 12.09 -17.63 33.40
CA GLY A 69 13.31 -18.43 33.16
C GLY A 69 13.75 -19.33 34.32
N THR A 70 12.99 -19.35 35.42
CA THR A 70 13.38 -19.93 36.72
C THR A 70 12.38 -20.94 37.23
N THR A 71 11.19 -21.06 36.61
CA THR A 71 10.19 -22.05 36.99
C THR A 71 10.46 -23.36 36.24
N PRO A 72 10.59 -24.51 36.94
CA PRO A 72 10.67 -25.81 36.28
C PRO A 72 9.42 -26.09 35.46
N PHE A 73 9.59 -26.67 34.26
CA PHE A 73 8.50 -27.08 33.38
C PHE A 73 7.68 -28.21 34.03
N GLU A 74 6.64 -27.87 34.79
CA GLU A 74 5.68 -28.85 35.31
C GLU A 74 4.53 -29.09 34.30
N PRO A 75 4.15 -30.35 34.02
CA PRO A 75 3.04 -30.66 33.13
C PRO A 75 1.73 -30.11 33.71
N GLY A 76 1.07 -29.20 33.00
CA GLY A 76 -0.23 -28.61 33.39
C GLY A 76 -0.20 -27.12 33.71
N LEU A 77 0.94 -26.44 33.58
CA LEU A 77 1.00 -24.98 33.57
C LEU A 77 0.36 -24.44 32.28
N SER A 78 -0.87 -23.94 32.39
CA SER A 78 -1.46 -23.08 31.36
C SER A 78 -0.64 -21.80 31.27
N CYS A 79 -0.35 -21.39 30.04
CA CYS A 79 0.47 -20.23 29.75
C CYS A 79 0.11 -19.01 30.60
N THR A 80 1.14 -18.33 31.12
CA THR A 80 0.98 -17.11 31.89
C THR A 80 0.49 -15.96 31.00
N ASP A 81 -0.40 -15.13 31.55
CA ASP A 81 -1.06 -14.00 30.86
C ASP A 81 -0.09 -13.01 30.19
N GLN A 82 1.18 -13.04 30.56
CA GLN A 82 2.26 -12.19 30.06
C GLN A 82 2.58 -12.39 28.56
N ASP A 83 2.34 -13.59 28.01
CA ASP A 83 2.66 -13.94 26.62
C ASP A 83 1.40 -14.39 25.84
N CYS A 84 0.59 -15.27 26.43
CA CYS A 84 -0.59 -15.84 25.76
C CYS A 84 -1.66 -14.80 25.37
N ASN A 85 -1.82 -13.73 26.17
CA ASN A 85 -2.81 -12.68 25.93
C ASN A 85 -2.23 -11.47 25.16
N ASN A 86 -0.93 -11.47 24.86
CA ASN A 86 -0.25 -10.34 24.24
C ASN A 86 -0.03 -10.56 22.73
N ASN A 87 -0.92 -11.36 22.15
CA ASN A 87 -1.02 -11.62 20.73
C ASN A 87 -1.97 -10.60 20.11
N ILE A 88 -1.47 -9.80 19.18
CA ILE A 88 -2.30 -8.89 18.41
C ILE A 88 -2.49 -9.45 17.00
N VAL A 89 -3.71 -9.38 16.50
CA VAL A 89 -4.02 -9.60 15.09
C VAL A 89 -4.41 -8.23 14.55
N PHE A 90 -3.87 -7.83 13.40
CA PHE A 90 -4.49 -6.71 12.71
C PHE A 90 -5.82 -7.21 12.19
N ASP A 91 -6.87 -6.48 12.54
CA ASP A 91 -8.18 -6.65 11.96
C ASP A 91 -8.10 -6.86 10.43
N ASP A 92 -8.73 -7.93 9.93
CA ASP A 92 -8.85 -8.22 8.50
C ASP A 92 -9.57 -7.04 7.84
N GLN A 93 -8.83 -6.14 7.20
CA GLN A 93 -9.42 -5.03 6.47
C GLN A 93 -9.77 -5.46 5.06
N ASP A 94 -11.03 -5.30 4.67
CA ASP A 94 -11.49 -5.45 3.29
C ASP A 94 -10.64 -4.57 2.34
N MET A 95 -10.57 -4.99 1.08
CA MET A 95 -9.70 -4.45 0.04
C MET A 95 -9.69 -2.90 0.04
N ILE A 96 -8.53 -2.32 0.32
CA ILE A 96 -8.34 -0.87 0.29
C ILE A 96 -8.14 -0.43 -1.16
N GLY A 97 -9.20 0.16 -1.72
CA GLY A 97 -9.18 0.78 -3.04
C GLY A 97 -8.65 2.23 -2.99
N ARG A 98 -7.59 2.53 -3.73
CA ARG A 98 -7.08 3.90 -3.92
C ARG A 98 -7.15 4.33 -5.38
N HIS A 99 -7.57 5.58 -5.57
CA HIS A 99 -7.69 6.22 -6.86
C HIS A 99 -6.53 7.19 -7.07
N ARG A 100 -5.78 7.04 -8.15
CA ARG A 100 -4.63 7.88 -8.47
C ARG A 100 -4.76 8.47 -9.87
N ILE A 101 -4.65 9.77 -9.97
CA ILE A 101 -4.62 10.49 -11.25
C ILE A 101 -3.19 10.95 -11.48
N PHE A 102 -2.66 10.73 -12.67
CA PHE A 102 -1.34 11.22 -13.05
C PHE A 102 -1.44 11.97 -14.36
N PHE A 103 -0.72 13.08 -14.47
CA PHE A 103 -0.66 13.88 -15.67
C PHE A 103 0.72 14.47 -15.83
N GLY A 104 1.04 14.83 -17.05
CA GLY A 104 2.32 15.46 -17.30
C GLY A 104 2.48 15.82 -18.75
N ALA A 105 3.66 16.35 -19.06
CA ALA A 105 4.04 16.66 -20.41
C ALA A 105 5.53 16.41 -20.58
N ARG A 106 5.87 15.75 -21.67
CA ARG A 106 7.24 15.64 -22.15
C ARG A 106 7.47 16.66 -23.25
N PHE A 107 8.48 17.50 -23.07
CA PHE A 107 8.94 18.48 -24.03
C PHE A 107 10.29 18.02 -24.55
N ILE A 108 10.43 17.94 -25.87
CA ILE A 108 11.71 17.72 -26.52
C ILE A 108 12.00 18.94 -27.39
N TYR A 109 13.16 19.54 -27.15
CA TYR A 109 13.70 20.60 -27.98
C TYR A 109 15.08 20.19 -28.47
N TYR A 110 15.20 19.95 -29.78
CA TYR A 110 16.42 19.48 -30.44
C TYR A 110 16.96 18.14 -29.90
N LYS A 111 17.75 18.17 -28.82
CA LYS A 111 18.25 16.98 -28.11
C LYS A 111 17.98 17.03 -26.61
N MET A 112 17.35 18.09 -26.11
CA MET A 112 17.02 18.22 -24.69
C MET A 112 15.60 17.72 -24.46
N ALA A 113 15.45 16.84 -23.47
CA ALA A 113 14.16 16.35 -23.01
C ALA A 113 13.89 16.89 -21.60
N ILE A 114 12.69 17.45 -21.41
CA ILE A 114 12.18 17.89 -20.12
C ILE A 114 10.85 17.17 -19.91
N THR A 115 10.70 16.48 -18.78
CA THR A 115 9.43 15.84 -18.40
C THR A 115 8.94 16.45 -17.11
N LEU A 116 7.71 16.95 -17.15
CA LEU A 116 6.96 17.38 -15.97
C LEU A 116 5.90 16.33 -15.68
N GLU A 117 5.81 15.88 -14.44
CA GLU A 117 4.79 14.92 -14.00
C GLU A 117 4.18 15.37 -12.67
N GLY A 118 2.86 15.23 -12.57
CA GLY A 118 2.09 15.43 -11.35
C GLY A 118 1.22 14.20 -11.09
N ILE A 119 1.24 13.74 -9.85
CA ILE A 119 0.48 12.57 -9.38
C ILE A 119 -0.34 12.99 -8.18
N PHE A 120 -1.63 12.68 -8.22
CA PHE A 120 -2.60 12.94 -7.16
C PHE A 120 -3.20 11.62 -6.74
N THR A 121 -2.92 11.18 -5.51
CA THR A 121 -3.58 10.04 -4.90
C THR A 121 -4.71 10.56 -4.03
N LEU A 122 -5.94 10.24 -4.42
CA LEU A 122 -7.14 10.68 -3.75
C LEU A 122 -7.27 10.04 -2.37
N LYS A 123 -8.06 10.68 -1.51
CA LYS A 123 -8.47 10.14 -0.23
C LYS A 123 -9.18 8.80 -0.44
N GLY A 124 -8.76 7.77 0.30
CA GLY A 124 -9.45 6.49 0.24
C GLY A 124 -10.81 6.58 0.94
N SER A 125 -11.77 5.83 0.43
CA SER A 125 -13.14 5.79 0.95
C SER A 125 -13.55 4.40 1.44
N SER A 126 -12.60 3.46 1.55
CA SER A 126 -12.89 2.14 2.10
C SER A 126 -13.37 2.27 3.55
N LYS A 127 -14.46 1.56 3.82
CA LYS A 127 -15.06 1.39 5.13
C LYS A 127 -15.16 -0.10 5.32
N ASP A 128 -14.72 -0.58 6.46
CA ASP A 128 -15.00 -1.93 6.88
C ASP A 128 -15.84 -1.93 8.15
N GLU A 129 -16.58 -3.01 8.36
CA GLU A 129 -17.45 -3.25 9.50
C GLU A 129 -17.06 -4.60 10.12
N LEU A 130 -16.26 -4.55 11.18
CA LEU A 130 -15.78 -5.74 11.86
C LEU A 130 -16.70 -6.08 13.02
N LEU A 131 -17.08 -7.35 13.12
CA LEU A 131 -17.84 -7.88 14.24
C LEU A 131 -16.85 -8.26 15.35
N GLU A 132 -16.88 -7.54 16.47
CA GLU A 132 -16.09 -7.93 17.64
C GLU A 132 -16.56 -9.29 18.17
N PRO A 133 -15.68 -10.32 18.22
CA PRO A 133 -16.07 -11.66 18.65
C PRO A 133 -16.44 -11.76 20.13
N VAL A 134 -16.05 -10.77 20.95
CA VAL A 134 -16.28 -10.75 22.41
C VAL A 134 -17.46 -9.86 22.82
N SER A 135 -17.76 -8.78 22.07
CA SER A 135 -18.84 -7.83 22.42
C SER A 135 -20.05 -7.90 21.48
N GLY A 136 -19.96 -8.58 20.33
CA GLY A 136 -21.01 -8.62 19.31
C GLY A 136 -21.34 -7.25 18.69
N ARG A 137 -20.44 -6.27 18.85
CA ARG A 137 -20.60 -4.90 18.31
C ARG A 137 -19.86 -4.78 16.99
N THR A 138 -20.50 -4.11 16.04
CA THR A 138 -19.89 -3.75 14.76
C THR A 138 -19.02 -2.51 14.95
N GLN A 139 -17.71 -2.62 14.77
CA GLN A 139 -16.81 -1.48 14.72
C GLN A 139 -16.52 -1.12 13.27
N SER A 140 -16.87 0.11 12.87
CA SER A 140 -16.56 0.60 11.53
C SER A 140 -15.18 1.23 11.50
N ILE A 141 -14.22 0.55 10.88
CA ILE A 141 -12.88 1.09 10.64
C ILE A 141 -12.90 1.81 9.29
N LYS A 142 -12.70 3.12 9.34
CA LYS A 142 -12.70 3.99 8.16
C LYS A 142 -11.28 4.38 7.79
N ASP A 143 -10.94 4.28 6.51
CA ASP A 143 -9.66 4.77 6.00
C ASP A 143 -9.48 6.28 6.30
N LYS A 144 -8.41 6.59 7.03
CA LYS A 144 -8.00 7.97 7.40
C LYS A 144 -7.02 8.58 6.40
N SER A 145 -6.69 7.87 5.32
CA SER A 145 -5.73 8.34 4.31
C SER A 145 -6.13 9.69 3.74
N VAL A 146 -5.21 10.64 3.81
CA VAL A 146 -5.35 11.98 3.23
C VAL A 146 -4.94 11.99 1.75
N LEU A 147 -5.31 13.07 1.05
CA LEU A 147 -4.86 13.31 -0.31
C LEU A 147 -3.35 13.46 -0.35
N GLN A 148 -2.68 12.73 -1.23
CA GLN A 148 -1.23 12.77 -1.42
C GLN A 148 -0.92 13.35 -2.80
N GLN A 149 0.02 14.29 -2.85
CA GLN A 149 0.46 14.92 -4.11
C GLN A 149 1.95 14.70 -4.28
N THR A 150 2.36 14.42 -5.51
CA THR A 150 3.77 14.28 -5.87
C THR A 150 3.97 14.95 -7.21
N TYR A 151 4.97 15.81 -7.29
CA TYR A 151 5.36 16.48 -8.53
C TYR A 151 6.81 16.13 -8.81
N SER A 152 7.12 15.78 -10.05
CA SER A 152 8.47 15.46 -10.47
C SER A 152 8.84 16.24 -11.73
N ILE A 153 10.12 16.58 -11.81
CA ILE A 153 10.73 17.24 -12.96
C ILE A 153 11.95 16.40 -13.32
N GLN A 154 12.04 16.02 -14.59
CA GLN A 154 13.14 15.23 -15.12
C GLN A 154 13.75 15.94 -16.32
N PHE A 155 15.08 15.96 -16.36
CA PHE A 155 15.86 16.48 -17.47
C PHE A 155 16.66 15.34 -18.09
N GLY A 156 16.71 15.30 -19.41
CA GLY A 156 17.42 14.25 -20.14
C GLY A 156 17.89 14.73 -21.50
N TRP A 157 18.61 13.84 -22.18
CA TRP A 157 19.07 14.03 -23.55
C TRP A 157 18.46 12.95 -24.45
N ASP A 158 17.95 13.34 -25.60
CA ASP A 158 17.38 12.48 -26.64
C ASP A 158 18.37 12.52 -27.83
N PHE A 159 19.10 11.42 -28.08
CA PHE A 159 20.22 11.37 -29.02
C PHE A 159 20.01 10.42 -30.19
#